data_AF-A0A7E5V938-F1
#
_entry.id   AF-A0A7E5V938-F1
#
_cell.length_a   1.000
_cell.length_b   1.000
_cell.length_c   1.000
_cell.angle_alpha   90.00
_cell.angle_beta   90.00
_cell.angle_gamma   90.00
#
_symmetry.space_group_name_H-M   'P 1'
#
loop_
_entity.id
_entity.type
_entity.pdbx_description
1 polymer ?
#
loop_
_entity_poly.entity_id
_entity_poly.type
_entity_poly.pdbx_seq_one_letter_code
_entity_poly.pdbx_strand_id
1 'polypeptide(L)'
;MGIVKMPSYLDYWSTEFRYTQVADIMPVKRFEQIRRNIHFVDNTNQDEDRYYKVRPFIEKIRRNCLSTEEETKYSIDEMTIPYKGTKAGNRRQYNPMKPSKWGFKNVVRAGASGIVYDFLLYGGDDTFRYINFSEEEEQMTLGAKMVLALCKTIQTPGGAVYFDNYFTTLDLVWYLREHRGIFSLGTSRQNRLKDCTKGLLSDKELKTKGRGSFSQVVDNKRPSPLEPQK
;
A
#
# COMPACT_ATOMS: atom_id res chain seq x y z
N MET A 1 -10.22 -18.76 -14.52
CA MET A 1 -10.55 -17.50 -15.23
C MET A 1 -9.44 -16.43 -15.14
N GLY A 2 -8.30 -16.70 -14.49
CA GLY A 2 -7.19 -15.72 -14.42
C GLY A 2 -6.20 -15.83 -15.59
N ILE A 3 -5.93 -17.05 -16.06
CA ILE A 3 -5.01 -17.37 -17.15
C ILE A 3 -5.70 -17.13 -18.50
N VAL A 4 -6.72 -17.92 -18.81
CA VAL A 4 -7.63 -17.66 -19.93
C VAL A 4 -8.67 -16.66 -19.43
N LYS A 5 -8.75 -15.49 -20.06
CA LYS A 5 -9.70 -14.42 -19.75
C LYS A 5 -10.69 -14.25 -20.90
N MET A 6 -11.96 -14.53 -20.64
CA MET A 6 -13.08 -14.26 -21.55
C MET A 6 -13.72 -12.89 -21.25
N PRO A 7 -14.42 -12.26 -22.21
CA PRO A 7 -15.11 -10.98 -22.01
C PRO A 7 -16.11 -11.00 -20.85
N SER A 8 -16.88 -12.08 -20.73
CA SER A 8 -17.77 -12.36 -19.61
C SER A 8 -17.40 -13.67 -18.93
N TYR A 9 -17.68 -13.79 -17.63
CA TYR A 9 -17.56 -15.09 -16.96
C TYR A 9 -18.58 -16.11 -17.50
N LEU A 10 -19.68 -15.66 -18.10
CA LEU A 10 -20.69 -16.57 -18.68
C LEU A 10 -20.14 -17.31 -19.90
N ASP A 11 -19.21 -16.70 -20.63
CA ASP A 11 -18.69 -17.22 -21.89
C ASP A 11 -17.95 -18.55 -21.70
N TYR A 12 -17.39 -18.81 -20.50
CA TYR A 12 -16.77 -20.09 -20.17
C TYR A 12 -17.76 -21.27 -20.28
N TRP A 13 -19.06 -21.03 -20.09
CA TRP A 13 -20.13 -22.02 -20.24
C TRP A 13 -20.93 -21.88 -21.53
N SER A 14 -20.60 -20.90 -22.38
CA SER A 14 -21.26 -20.74 -23.68
C SER A 14 -21.02 -21.96 -24.56
N THR A 15 -21.93 -22.23 -25.51
CA THR A 15 -21.79 -23.37 -26.41
C THR A 15 -20.60 -23.20 -27.35
N GLU A 16 -20.39 -22.00 -27.90
CA GLU A 16 -19.36 -21.72 -28.91
C GLU A 16 -17.95 -21.56 -28.31
N PHE A 17 -17.84 -20.94 -27.14
CA PHE A 17 -16.56 -20.66 -26.48
C PHE A 17 -16.38 -21.47 -25.19
N ARG A 18 -17.04 -22.64 -25.11
CA ARG A 18 -17.01 -23.50 -23.92
C ARG A 18 -15.57 -23.79 -23.53
N TYR A 19 -15.21 -23.42 -22.30
CA TYR A 19 -13.92 -23.75 -21.73
C TYR A 19 -14.07 -24.92 -20.77
N THR A 20 -13.80 -26.12 -21.26
CA THR A 20 -14.08 -27.40 -20.57
C THR A 20 -13.47 -27.47 -19.17
N GLN A 21 -12.24 -26.96 -18.97
CA GLN A 21 -11.57 -26.94 -17.66
C GLN A 21 -12.27 -26.06 -16.60
N VAL A 22 -13.24 -25.24 -16.98
CA VAL A 22 -14.12 -24.51 -16.04
C VAL A 22 -15.52 -25.11 -16.08
N ALA A 23 -16.06 -25.29 -17.29
CA ALA A 23 -17.45 -25.61 -17.50
C ALA A 23 -17.83 -27.04 -17.09
N ASP A 24 -16.87 -27.95 -17.09
CA ASP A 24 -17.08 -29.35 -16.70
C ASP A 24 -16.95 -29.55 -15.17
N ILE A 25 -16.31 -28.61 -14.46
CA ILE A 25 -16.15 -28.67 -12.99
C ILE A 25 -17.48 -28.40 -12.28
N MET A 26 -18.24 -27.40 -12.74
CA MET A 26 -19.56 -27.09 -12.16
C MET A 26 -20.48 -26.37 -13.17
N PRO A 27 -21.80 -26.57 -13.09
CA PRO A 27 -22.75 -25.80 -13.91
C PRO A 27 -22.73 -24.30 -13.59
N VAL A 28 -22.99 -23.45 -14.60
CA VAL A 28 -23.02 -21.98 -14.45
C VAL A 28 -23.95 -21.51 -13.34
N LYS A 29 -25.15 -22.11 -13.23
CA LYS A 29 -26.13 -21.77 -12.19
C LYS A 29 -25.58 -22.01 -10.78
N ARG A 30 -24.79 -23.09 -10.58
CA ARG A 30 -24.15 -23.38 -9.29
C ARG A 30 -23.06 -22.36 -8.99
N PHE A 31 -22.24 -22.02 -9.97
CA PHE A 31 -21.21 -20.99 -9.82
C PHE A 31 -21.82 -19.63 -9.42
N GLU A 32 -22.91 -19.23 -10.07
CA GLU A 32 -23.62 -17.98 -9.76
C GLU A 32 -24.22 -17.97 -8.35
N GLN A 33 -24.80 -19.09 -7.92
CA GLN A 33 -25.31 -19.24 -6.54
C GLN A 33 -24.19 -19.07 -5.52
N ILE A 34 -23.04 -19.72 -5.72
CA ILE A 34 -21.89 -19.58 -4.80
C ILE A 34 -21.41 -18.14 -4.79
N ARG A 35 -21.18 -17.55 -5.98
CA ARG A 35 -20.71 -16.16 -6.11
C ARG A 35 -21.64 -15.15 -5.44
N ARG A 36 -22.96 -15.35 -5.50
CA ARG A 36 -23.96 -14.44 -4.90
C ARG A 36 -24.03 -14.53 -3.38
N ASN A 37 -23.74 -15.70 -2.81
CA ASN A 37 -23.97 -16.00 -1.40
C ASN A 37 -22.67 -16.27 -0.61
N ILE A 38 -21.52 -15.86 -1.14
CA ILE A 38 -20.25 -15.98 -0.41
C ILE A 38 -20.18 -14.94 0.72
N HIS A 39 -19.99 -15.42 1.94
CA HIS A 39 -19.86 -14.61 3.15
C HIS A 39 -18.69 -15.13 4.00
N PHE A 40 -18.02 -14.22 4.71
CA PHE A 40 -16.88 -14.55 5.59
C PHE A 40 -17.16 -14.26 7.07
N VAL A 41 -18.36 -13.75 7.37
CA VAL A 41 -18.85 -13.44 8.71
C VAL A 41 -20.32 -13.80 8.81
N ASP A 42 -20.79 -13.99 10.04
CA ASP A 42 -22.21 -14.01 10.34
C ASP A 42 -22.80 -12.60 10.20
N ASN A 43 -23.80 -12.43 9.34
CA ASN A 43 -24.44 -11.13 9.08
C ASN A 43 -25.37 -10.66 10.21
N THR A 44 -25.64 -11.51 11.21
CA THR A 44 -26.39 -11.12 12.42
C THR A 44 -25.54 -10.28 13.37
N ASN A 45 -24.21 -10.39 13.27
CA ASN A 45 -23.27 -9.58 14.04
C ASN A 45 -23.05 -8.22 13.35
N GLN A 46 -23.13 -7.15 14.14
CA GLN A 46 -22.76 -5.80 13.70
C GLN A 46 -21.41 -5.42 14.28
N ASP A 47 -20.57 -4.80 13.45
CA ASP A 47 -19.22 -4.34 13.81
C ASP A 47 -18.97 -2.99 13.13
N GLU A 48 -18.28 -2.10 13.83
CA GLU A 48 -17.96 -0.74 13.39
C GLU A 48 -16.79 -0.70 12.38
N ASP A 49 -15.96 -1.74 12.30
CA ASP A 49 -14.90 -1.89 11.30
C ASP A 49 -15.51 -1.76 9.90
N ARG A 50 -15.02 -0.80 9.12
CA ARG A 50 -15.52 -0.55 7.76
C ARG A 50 -15.43 -1.76 6.85
N TYR A 51 -14.51 -2.68 7.14
CA TYR A 51 -14.26 -3.89 6.38
C TYR A 51 -14.64 -5.18 7.13
N TYR A 52 -15.44 -5.12 8.21
CA TYR A 52 -15.75 -6.28 9.04
C TYR A 52 -16.22 -7.50 8.24
N LYS A 53 -17.03 -7.30 7.18
CA LYS A 53 -17.56 -8.38 6.33
C LYS A 53 -16.51 -9.23 5.64
N VAL A 54 -15.32 -8.69 5.44
CA VAL A 54 -14.20 -9.35 4.77
C VAL A 54 -12.96 -9.44 5.66
N ARG A 55 -12.97 -8.80 6.83
CA ARG A 55 -11.83 -8.71 7.75
C ARG A 55 -11.22 -10.08 8.07
N PRO A 56 -11.98 -11.13 8.47
CA PRO A 56 -11.36 -12.41 8.82
C PRO A 56 -10.64 -13.05 7.64
N PHE A 57 -11.17 -12.87 6.43
CA PHE A 57 -10.57 -13.38 5.21
C PHE A 57 -9.29 -12.62 4.84
N ILE A 58 -9.33 -11.29 4.93
CA ILE A 58 -8.18 -10.43 4.65
C ILE A 58 -7.04 -10.69 5.64
N GLU A 59 -7.34 -10.78 6.94
CA GLU A 59 -6.32 -11.10 7.96
C GLU A 59 -5.76 -12.51 7.77
N LYS A 60 -6.53 -13.46 7.23
CA LYS A 60 -6.01 -14.78 6.86
C LYS A 60 -5.00 -14.70 5.72
N ILE A 61 -5.30 -13.90 4.67
CA ILE A 61 -4.35 -13.67 3.58
C ILE A 61 -3.09 -12.97 4.11
N ARG A 62 -3.25 -11.92 4.90
CA ARG A 62 -2.15 -11.17 5.49
C ARG A 62 -1.22 -12.06 6.33
N ARG A 63 -1.78 -12.93 7.17
CA ARG A 63 -1.01 -13.91 7.95
C ARG A 63 -0.19 -14.85 7.08
N ASN A 64 -0.73 -15.29 5.95
CA ASN A 64 0.02 -16.14 5.01
C ASN A 64 1.16 -15.35 4.33
N CYS A 65 0.94 -14.08 3.97
CA CYS A 65 2.02 -13.22 3.48
C CYS A 65 3.14 -13.09 4.53
N LEU A 66 2.78 -12.82 5.78
CA LEU A 66 3.71 -12.67 6.90
C LEU A 66 4.45 -13.96 7.27
N SER A 67 3.89 -15.14 6.97
CA SER A 67 4.57 -16.43 7.21
C SER A 67 5.61 -16.77 6.14
N THR A 68 5.73 -15.96 5.08
CA THR A 68 6.73 -16.16 4.03
C THR A 68 8.10 -15.73 4.55
N GLU A 69 9.16 -16.46 4.18
CA GLU A 69 10.53 -16.16 4.56
C GLU A 69 10.94 -14.77 4.08
N GLU A 70 11.38 -13.90 5.01
CA GLU A 70 11.67 -12.51 4.74
C GLU A 70 12.86 -12.30 3.80
N GLU A 71 12.78 -11.25 2.98
CA GLU A 71 13.89 -10.70 2.21
C GLU A 71 14.59 -9.55 2.96
N THR A 72 15.61 -8.96 2.35
CA THR A 72 16.33 -7.80 2.91
C THR A 72 15.97 -6.47 2.24
N LYS A 73 15.25 -6.50 1.10
CA LYS A 73 14.92 -5.30 0.31
C LYS A 73 13.45 -5.30 -0.03
N TYR A 74 12.77 -4.22 0.30
CA TYR A 74 11.31 -4.11 0.17
C TYR A 74 10.90 -2.82 -0.52
N SER A 75 9.90 -2.89 -1.40
CA SER A 75 9.20 -1.72 -1.91
C SER A 75 7.85 -1.57 -1.23
N ILE A 76 7.50 -0.34 -0.85
CA ILE A 76 6.19 0.03 -0.32
C ILE A 76 5.52 1.00 -1.31
N ASP A 77 4.36 0.60 -1.84
CA ASP A 77 3.60 1.38 -2.80
C ASP A 77 2.09 1.09 -2.72
N GLU A 78 1.29 1.86 -3.44
CA GLU A 78 -0.17 1.80 -3.45
C GLU A 78 -0.68 0.93 -4.59
N MET A 79 -1.40 -0.11 -4.22
CA MET A 79 -2.18 -0.96 -5.10
C MET A 79 -3.64 -0.51 -5.11
N THR A 80 -4.20 -0.29 -6.29
CA THR A 80 -5.64 -0.08 -6.46
C THR A 80 -6.32 -1.39 -6.82
N ILE A 81 -7.32 -1.81 -6.03
CA ILE A 81 -8.19 -2.94 -6.34
C ILE A 81 -9.40 -2.41 -7.12
N PRO A 82 -9.50 -2.67 -8.44
CA PRO A 82 -10.52 -2.08 -9.30
C PRO A 82 -11.94 -2.39 -8.83
N TYR A 83 -12.75 -1.36 -8.62
CA TYR A 83 -14.16 -1.53 -8.29
C TYR A 83 -14.97 -0.31 -8.71
N LYS A 84 -15.87 -0.51 -9.68
CA LYS A 84 -16.74 0.54 -10.23
C LYS A 84 -18.13 0.59 -9.58
N GLY A 85 -18.50 -0.39 -8.77
CA GLY A 85 -19.82 -0.44 -8.13
C GLY A 85 -20.02 0.69 -7.11
N THR A 86 -21.28 1.00 -6.82
CA THR A 86 -21.66 2.11 -5.92
C THR A 86 -21.86 1.67 -4.47
N LYS A 87 -22.10 0.37 -4.23
CA LYS A 87 -22.39 -0.19 -2.89
C LYS A 87 -21.25 -0.05 -1.87
N ALA A 88 -20.03 0.27 -2.32
CA ALA A 88 -18.90 0.50 -1.41
C ALA A 88 -18.93 1.87 -0.72
N GLY A 89 -19.78 2.81 -1.19
CA GLY A 89 -19.87 4.16 -0.64
C GLY A 89 -18.53 4.91 -0.72
N ASN A 90 -18.13 5.52 0.40
CA ASN A 90 -16.88 6.27 0.56
C ASN A 90 -15.62 5.38 0.74
N ARG A 91 -15.75 4.04 0.77
CA ARG A 91 -14.61 3.12 0.91
C ARG A 91 -13.76 3.02 -0.35
N ARG A 92 -14.34 3.32 -1.52
CA ARG A 92 -13.60 3.39 -2.79
C ARG A 92 -13.05 4.80 -2.99
N GLN A 93 -11.87 4.89 -3.58
CA GLN A 93 -11.25 6.14 -3.96
C GLN A 93 -11.29 6.34 -5.47
N TYR A 94 -11.29 7.61 -5.86
CA TYR A 94 -11.05 8.04 -7.23
C TYR A 94 -9.61 8.54 -7.36
N ASN A 95 -8.84 7.96 -8.28
CA ASN A 95 -7.53 8.46 -8.67
C ASN A 95 -7.47 8.62 -10.19
N PRO A 96 -7.50 9.84 -10.73
CA PRO A 96 -7.53 10.08 -12.18
C PRO A 96 -6.25 9.62 -12.89
N MET A 97 -5.14 9.51 -12.17
CA MET A 97 -3.83 9.14 -12.73
C MET A 97 -3.62 7.63 -12.83
N LYS A 98 -4.50 6.79 -12.25
CA LYS A 98 -4.38 5.33 -12.33
C LYS A 98 -5.24 4.78 -13.50
N PRO A 99 -4.81 3.69 -14.17
CA PRO A 99 -5.58 3.07 -15.26
C PRO A 99 -7.02 2.71 -14.86
N SER A 100 -7.19 2.10 -13.68
CA SER A 100 -8.49 1.97 -13.05
C SER A 100 -8.70 3.11 -12.07
N LYS A 101 -9.49 4.10 -12.49
CA LYS A 101 -9.71 5.32 -11.70
C LYS A 101 -10.49 5.10 -10.41
N TRP A 102 -11.35 4.09 -10.35
CA TRP A 102 -12.15 3.77 -9.17
C TRP A 102 -11.72 2.43 -8.57
N GLY A 103 -11.50 2.39 -7.26
CA GLY A 103 -11.16 1.15 -6.57
C GLY A 103 -10.89 1.33 -5.07
N PHE A 104 -10.63 0.22 -4.40
CA PHE A 104 -10.14 0.25 -3.02
C PHE A 104 -8.64 0.51 -3.05
N LYS A 105 -8.16 1.36 -2.13
CA LYS A 105 -6.74 1.64 -1.96
C LYS A 105 -6.15 0.64 -0.97
N ASN A 106 -5.05 0.00 -1.34
CA ASN A 106 -4.28 -0.89 -0.49
C ASN A 106 -2.82 -0.43 -0.56
N VAL A 107 -2.11 -0.39 0.57
CA VAL A 107 -0.66 -0.12 0.59
C VAL A 107 0.03 -1.47 0.79
N VAL A 108 1.01 -1.78 -0.04
CA VAL A 108 1.60 -3.13 -0.11
C VAL A 108 3.11 -3.03 0.12
N ARG A 109 3.64 -3.92 0.95
CA ARG A 109 5.07 -4.18 1.11
C ARG A 109 5.43 -5.44 0.33
N ALA A 110 6.20 -5.28 -0.74
CA ALA A 110 6.70 -6.38 -1.57
C ALA A 110 8.22 -6.48 -1.51
N GLY A 111 8.77 -7.68 -1.61
CA GLY A 111 10.22 -7.91 -1.71
C GLY A 111 10.75 -7.62 -3.11
N ALA A 112 12.07 -7.73 -3.28
CA ALA A 112 12.72 -7.60 -4.58
C ALA A 112 12.31 -8.73 -5.56
N SER A 113 11.88 -9.88 -5.03
CA SER A 113 11.29 -10.97 -5.81
C SER A 113 9.90 -10.63 -6.41
N GLY A 114 9.25 -9.57 -5.93
CA GLY A 114 7.86 -9.24 -6.24
C GLY A 114 6.83 -9.96 -5.35
N ILE A 115 7.26 -10.78 -4.40
CA ILE A 115 6.38 -11.41 -3.41
C ILE A 115 5.86 -10.36 -2.42
N VAL A 116 4.57 -10.44 -2.08
CA VAL A 116 3.94 -9.57 -1.08
C VAL A 116 4.11 -10.17 0.32
N TYR A 117 4.71 -9.39 1.22
CA TYR A 117 5.00 -9.79 2.59
C TYR A 117 4.01 -9.21 3.61
N ASP A 118 3.57 -7.97 3.38
CA ASP A 118 2.54 -7.35 4.20
C ASP A 118 1.73 -6.36 3.37
N PHE A 119 0.52 -6.04 3.80
CA PHE A 119 -0.29 -5.00 3.20
C PHE A 119 -1.26 -4.38 4.21
N LEU A 120 -1.69 -3.16 3.92
CA LEU A 120 -2.55 -2.34 4.74
C LEU A 120 -3.70 -1.81 3.89
N LEU A 121 -4.91 -2.31 4.18
CA LEU A 121 -6.12 -1.86 3.49
C LEU A 121 -6.50 -0.47 3.98
N TYR A 122 -6.60 0.50 3.07
CA TYR A 122 -6.97 1.86 3.43
C TYR A 122 -8.46 1.94 3.75
N GLY A 123 -8.78 2.35 4.98
CA GLY A 123 -10.14 2.50 5.49
C GLY A 123 -10.56 3.93 5.76
N GLY A 124 -9.77 4.94 5.37
CA GLY A 124 -9.98 6.33 5.82
C GLY A 124 -9.45 6.53 7.24
N ASP A 125 -10.25 7.18 8.09
CA ASP A 125 -10.12 7.23 9.55
C ASP A 125 -9.96 5.85 10.19
N ASP A 126 -10.53 4.81 9.59
CA ASP A 126 -10.49 3.45 10.12
C ASP A 126 -9.22 2.65 9.75
N THR A 127 -8.30 3.25 8.99
CA THR A 127 -7.13 2.56 8.40
C THR A 127 -6.25 1.90 9.47
N PHE A 128 -6.10 2.54 10.63
CA PHE A 128 -5.17 2.12 11.67
C PHE A 128 -5.84 1.48 12.89
N ARG A 129 -7.11 1.06 12.78
CA ARG A 129 -7.90 0.52 13.91
C ARG A 129 -7.17 -0.54 14.75
N TYR A 130 -6.37 -1.39 14.10
CA TYR A 130 -5.66 -2.50 14.74
C TYR A 130 -4.15 -2.28 14.83
N ILE A 131 -3.69 -1.02 14.71
CA ILE A 131 -2.27 -0.67 14.74
C ILE A 131 -2.07 0.38 15.83
N ASN A 132 -1.30 0.00 16.86
CA ASN A 132 -0.90 0.92 17.91
C ASN A 132 0.32 1.71 17.47
N PHE A 133 0.27 3.02 17.61
CA PHE A 133 1.39 3.93 17.36
C PHE A 133 1.87 4.57 18.67
N SER A 134 3.16 4.86 18.77
CA SER A 134 3.68 5.71 19.85
C SER A 134 3.24 7.17 19.64
N GLU A 135 3.38 8.01 20.66
CA GLU A 135 3.07 9.45 20.56
C GLU A 135 3.85 10.13 19.42
N GLU A 136 5.09 9.72 19.17
CA GLU A 136 5.90 10.23 18.06
C GLU A 136 5.40 9.72 16.70
N GLU A 137 5.05 8.43 16.59
CA GLU A 137 4.51 7.86 15.36
C GLU A 137 3.14 8.50 15.01
N GLU A 138 2.35 8.90 16.02
CA GLU A 138 1.07 9.59 15.84
C GLU A 138 1.20 11.00 15.24
N GLN A 139 2.32 11.68 15.48
CA GLN A 139 2.59 13.00 14.90
C GLN A 139 2.99 12.93 13.41
N MET A 140 3.21 11.74 12.87
CA MET A 140 3.63 11.57 11.49
C MET A 140 2.48 11.74 10.50
N THR A 141 2.82 12.13 9.27
CA THR A 141 1.84 12.23 8.18
C THR A 141 1.18 10.87 7.91
N LEU A 142 -0.03 10.88 7.33
CA LEU A 142 -0.76 9.67 6.95
C LEU A 142 0.09 8.67 6.14
N GLY A 143 0.84 9.16 5.14
CA GLY A 143 1.72 8.33 4.33
C GLY A 143 2.85 7.71 5.15
N ALA A 144 3.50 8.49 6.01
CA ALA A 144 4.53 7.98 6.91
C ALA A 144 3.98 6.92 7.88
N LYS A 145 2.79 7.12 8.45
CA LYS A 145 2.12 6.13 9.30
C LYS A 145 1.81 4.83 8.55
N MET A 146 1.45 4.89 7.26
CA MET A 146 1.25 3.69 6.42
C MET A 146 2.55 2.91 6.24
N VAL A 147 3.67 3.60 5.96
CA VAL A 147 4.99 2.95 5.86
C VAL A 147 5.37 2.32 7.19
N LEU A 148 5.26 3.06 8.29
CA LEU A 148 5.58 2.56 9.62
C LEU A 148 4.77 1.32 9.99
N ALA A 149 3.46 1.34 9.73
CA ALA A 149 2.58 0.20 9.95
C ALA A 149 3.10 -1.08 9.28
N LEU A 150 3.51 -0.98 8.01
CA LEU A 150 4.07 -2.10 7.25
C LEU A 150 5.50 -2.47 7.66
N CYS A 151 6.28 -1.51 8.18
CA CYS A 151 7.60 -1.78 8.72
C CYS A 151 7.55 -2.45 10.10
N LYS A 152 6.42 -2.38 10.84
CA LYS A 152 6.31 -3.01 12.18
C LYS A 152 6.48 -4.52 12.15
N THR A 153 6.20 -5.14 11.02
CA THR A 153 6.29 -6.58 10.81
C THR A 153 7.59 -7.01 10.15
N ILE A 154 8.53 -6.09 9.86
CA ILE A 154 9.88 -6.44 9.40
C ILE A 154 10.67 -6.95 10.61
N GLN A 155 11.17 -8.17 10.52
CA GLN A 155 11.98 -8.79 11.58
C GLN A 155 13.47 -8.81 11.22
N THR A 156 13.78 -8.75 9.94
CA THR A 156 15.15 -8.83 9.42
C THR A 156 15.96 -7.58 9.76
N PRO A 157 17.01 -7.69 10.60
CA PRO A 157 17.88 -6.57 10.92
C PRO A 157 18.58 -6.05 9.66
N GLY A 158 18.68 -4.72 9.52
CA GLY A 158 19.33 -4.11 8.37
C GLY A 158 18.55 -4.22 7.05
N GLY A 159 17.25 -4.54 7.11
CA GLY A 159 16.37 -4.46 5.95
C GLY A 159 16.31 -3.05 5.38
N ALA A 160 16.16 -2.94 4.06
CA ALA A 160 16.02 -1.68 3.34
C ALA A 160 14.62 -1.55 2.74
N VAL A 161 13.95 -0.42 2.98
CA VAL A 161 12.63 -0.11 2.41
C VAL A 161 12.71 1.04 1.41
N TYR A 162 12.04 0.88 0.28
CA TYR A 162 11.99 1.84 -0.81
C TYR A 162 10.56 2.32 -0.99
N PHE A 163 10.34 3.63 -1.00
CA PHE A 163 9.01 4.21 -1.16
C PHE A 163 9.07 5.53 -1.95
N ASP A 164 7.95 5.92 -2.54
CA ASP A 164 7.87 7.07 -3.43
C ASP A 164 7.78 8.42 -2.66
N ASN A 165 7.59 9.51 -3.41
CA ASN A 165 7.47 10.85 -2.84
C ASN A 165 6.16 11.11 -2.08
N TYR A 166 5.14 10.28 -2.24
CA TYR A 166 3.91 10.42 -1.47
C TYR A 166 4.17 10.08 0.00
N PHE A 167 4.96 9.04 0.25
CA PHE A 167 5.31 8.58 1.59
C PHE A 167 6.51 9.31 2.22
N THR A 168 7.49 9.72 1.41
CA THR A 168 8.77 10.20 1.92
C THR A 168 8.63 11.49 2.75
N THR A 169 9.13 11.44 3.99
CA THR A 169 9.44 12.60 4.86
C THR A 169 10.78 12.36 5.54
N LEU A 170 11.49 13.44 5.92
CA LEU A 170 12.77 13.31 6.64
C LEU A 170 12.60 12.64 8.01
N ASP A 171 11.49 12.94 8.71
CA ASP A 171 11.20 12.34 10.02
C ASP A 171 10.99 10.83 9.92
N LEU A 172 10.32 10.36 8.87
CA LEU A 172 10.14 8.93 8.62
C LEU A 172 11.49 8.23 8.38
N VAL A 173 12.34 8.82 7.54
CA VAL A 173 13.67 8.25 7.21
C VAL A 173 14.53 8.14 8.46
N TRP A 174 14.56 9.20 9.27
CA TRP A 174 15.29 9.21 10.54
C TRP A 174 14.72 8.17 11.53
N TYR A 175 13.39 8.13 11.69
CA TYR A 175 12.73 7.21 12.61
C TYR A 175 12.96 5.74 12.26
N LEU A 176 12.85 5.38 10.97
CA LEU A 176 13.12 4.01 10.51
C LEU A 176 14.56 3.59 10.83
N ARG A 177 15.53 4.49 10.67
CA ARG A 177 16.93 4.19 10.98
C ARG A 177 17.15 4.06 12.48
N GLU A 178 16.81 5.09 13.25
CA GLU A 178 17.21 5.19 14.67
C GLU A 178 16.37 4.31 15.59
N HIS A 179 15.07 4.14 15.31
CA HIS A 179 14.18 3.36 16.17
C HIS A 179 13.92 1.95 15.69
N ARG A 180 14.12 1.67 14.39
CA ARG A 180 13.84 0.34 13.81
C ARG A 180 15.06 -0.36 13.21
N GLY A 181 16.19 0.33 13.03
CA GLY A 181 17.35 -0.24 12.33
C GLY A 181 17.08 -0.59 10.86
N ILE A 182 16.08 0.07 10.26
CA ILE A 182 15.64 -0.14 8.88
C ILE A 182 16.23 0.98 8.01
N PHE A 183 16.98 0.60 6.99
CA PHE A 183 17.44 1.56 5.99
C PHE A 183 16.27 1.97 5.10
N SER A 184 16.29 3.20 4.61
CA SER A 184 15.27 3.66 3.68
C SER A 184 15.83 4.51 2.56
N LEU A 185 15.16 4.44 1.41
CA LEU A 185 15.46 5.28 0.26
C LEU A 185 14.15 5.68 -0.41
N GLY A 186 13.99 6.98 -0.65
CA GLY A 186 12.82 7.50 -1.34
C GLY A 186 13.09 8.84 -1.98
N THR A 187 12.32 9.16 -3.01
CA THR A 187 12.32 10.50 -3.60
C THR A 187 11.55 11.44 -2.70
N SER A 188 12.06 12.62 -2.40
CA SER A 188 11.33 13.61 -1.58
C SER A 188 10.80 14.75 -2.45
N ARG A 189 9.66 15.33 -2.08
CA ARG A 189 9.17 16.57 -2.69
C ARG A 189 9.94 17.74 -2.12
N GLN A 190 10.24 18.74 -2.94
CA GLN A 190 11.06 19.89 -2.54
C GLN A 190 10.50 20.62 -1.30
N ASN A 191 9.17 20.73 -1.19
CA ASN A 191 8.48 21.34 -0.05
C ASN A 191 8.51 20.49 1.24
N ARG A 192 9.08 19.28 1.22
CA ARG A 192 9.23 18.38 2.38
C ARG A 192 10.67 18.26 2.86
N LEU A 193 11.60 18.98 2.23
CA LEU A 193 13.04 18.93 2.54
C LEU A 193 13.44 19.79 3.76
N LYS A 194 12.50 20.50 4.39
CA LYS A 194 12.74 21.35 5.57
C LYS A 194 13.98 22.25 5.37
N ASP A 195 14.83 22.36 6.38
CA ASP A 195 16.07 23.13 6.38
C ASP A 195 17.16 22.58 5.44
N CYS A 196 17.03 21.35 4.92
CA CYS A 196 18.03 20.78 4.00
C CYS A 196 18.16 21.61 2.71
N THR A 197 17.13 22.37 2.35
CA THR A 197 17.16 23.29 1.20
C THR A 197 18.24 24.36 1.32
N LYS A 198 18.67 24.73 2.53
CA LYS A 198 19.71 25.76 2.75
C LYS A 198 21.10 25.32 2.31
N GLY A 199 21.37 24.00 2.31
CA GLY A 199 22.67 23.45 1.91
C GLY A 199 22.69 22.92 0.47
N LEU A 200 21.53 22.82 -0.18
CA LEU A 200 21.43 22.31 -1.55
C LEU A 200 21.50 23.44 -2.56
N LEU A 201 22.20 23.21 -3.67
CA LEU A 201 22.14 24.11 -4.82
C LEU A 201 20.70 24.21 -5.34
N SER A 202 20.30 25.41 -5.71
CA SER A 202 19.01 25.65 -6.36
C SER A 202 18.96 25.05 -7.77
N ASP A 203 17.75 24.79 -8.26
CA ASP A 203 17.52 24.34 -9.64
C ASP A 203 18.15 25.26 -10.68
N LYS A 204 18.22 26.57 -10.40
CA LYS A 204 18.83 27.57 -11.27
C LYS A 204 20.34 27.37 -11.36
N GLU A 205 21.01 27.16 -10.22
CA GLU A 205 22.46 26.92 -10.17
C GLU A 205 22.83 25.58 -10.81
N LEU A 206 22.03 24.54 -10.56
CA LEU A 206 22.24 23.22 -11.18
C LEU A 206 22.10 23.26 -12.70
N LYS A 207 21.14 24.03 -13.24
CA LYS A 207 21.00 24.22 -14.70
C LYS A 207 22.24 24.85 -15.32
N THR A 208 22.84 25.84 -14.66
CA THR A 208 24.06 26.50 -15.15
C THR A 208 25.26 25.56 -15.18
N LYS A 209 25.34 24.60 -14.25
CA LYS A 209 26.44 23.61 -14.21
C LYS A 209 26.36 22.54 -15.29
N GLY A 210 25.22 22.42 -15.99
CA GLY A 210 25.02 21.47 -17.08
C GLY A 210 24.41 20.13 -16.64
N ARG A 211 23.92 19.36 -17.62
CA ARG A 211 23.21 18.09 -17.43
C ARG A 211 24.09 17.07 -16.69
N GLY A 212 23.53 16.40 -15.68
CA GLY A 212 24.23 15.41 -14.85
C GLY A 212 24.85 16.00 -13.58
N SER A 213 24.83 17.33 -13.41
CA SER A 213 25.23 17.97 -12.16
C SER A 213 24.30 17.58 -11.00
N PHE A 214 24.88 17.38 -9.82
CA PHE A 214 24.15 17.10 -8.58
C PHE A 214 24.72 17.91 -7.41
N SER A 215 23.93 18.03 -6.35
CA SER A 215 24.32 18.61 -5.06
C SER A 215 23.98 17.62 -3.97
N GLN A 216 24.87 17.47 -2.99
CA GLN A 216 24.66 16.57 -1.87
C GLN A 216 24.87 17.31 -0.55
N VAL A 217 23.98 17.06 0.40
CA VAL A 217 24.11 17.46 1.80
C VAL A 217 23.87 16.21 2.64
N VAL A 218 24.64 16.07 3.72
CA VAL A 218 24.45 15.00 4.70
C VAL A 218 24.17 15.66 6.03
N ASP A 219 23.10 15.19 6.68
CA ASP A 219 22.80 15.57 8.06
C ASP A 219 22.71 14.30 8.91
N ASN A 220 23.42 14.31 10.03
CA ASN A 220 23.41 13.22 11.02
C ASN A 220 22.58 13.58 12.26
N LYS A 221 21.98 14.78 12.29
CA LYS A 221 21.11 15.22 13.39
C LYS A 221 19.65 14.89 13.06
N ARG A 222 18.84 14.79 14.12
CA ARG A 222 17.38 14.67 13.96
C ARG A 222 16.85 15.91 13.23
N PRO A 223 15.99 15.75 12.20
CA PRO A 223 15.40 16.90 11.51
C PRO A 223 14.63 17.79 12.48
N SER A 224 14.71 19.10 12.32
CA SER A 224 13.90 20.07 13.07
C SER A 224 12.40 19.76 12.86
N PRO A 225 11.55 19.82 13.92
CA PRO A 225 10.10 19.75 13.74
C PRO A 225 9.64 20.87 12.80
N LEU A 226 8.64 20.60 11.96
CA LEU A 226 7.98 21.68 11.22
C LEU A 226 7.28 22.58 12.26
N GLU A 227 7.51 23.90 12.20
CA GLU A 227 6.52 24.82 12.74
C GLU A 227 5.20 24.55 12.02
N PRO A 228 4.08 24.41 12.75
CA PRO A 228 2.79 24.21 12.12
C PRO A 228 2.54 25.38 11.16
N GLN A 229 2.35 25.06 9.87
CA GLN A 229 1.91 26.04 8.90
C GLN A 229 0.52 26.51 9.33
N LYS A 230 0.43 27.78 9.76
CA LYS A 230 -0.82 28.49 10.02
C LYS A 230 -1.67 28.58 8.75
#